data_AF-A0A1H3N304-F1
#
_entry.id   AF-A0A1H3N304-F1
#
_cell.length_a   1.000
_cell.length_b   1.000
_cell.length_c   1.000
_cell.angle_alpha   90.00
_cell.angle_beta   90.00
_cell.angle_gamma   90.00
#
_symmetry.space_group_name_H-M   'P 1'
#
loop_
_entity.id
_entity.type
_entity.pdbx_description
1 polymer ?
#
loop_
_entity_poly.entity_id
_entity_poly.type
_entity_poly.pdbx_seq_one_letter_code
_entity_poly.pdbx_strand_id
1 'polypeptide(L)'
;MNKIYRTVYSEVLGTWVAVSENTAARGKRSSSAVTGALVTVGVAAQLFLFAPNYVFAQTLPEAQCTSGSGGTMYTADPTCVNYVNNTRIYLNSLSTSTSTTVGSLSTGISTSRVAETSLSTGLSTANSNVTSLSTSTSTGISTSRVAETSLSTGLSSTNSNVTSLSTGIASLSTGLSTTNSNVSSLSTSTS
;
A
#
# COMPACT_ATOMS: atom_id res chain seq x y z
N MET A 1 25.04 30.43 -23.98
CA MET A 1 23.97 30.47 -22.96
C MET A 1 24.39 29.54 -21.83
N ASN A 2 24.87 30.08 -20.70
CA ASN A 2 25.16 29.24 -19.53
C ASN A 2 23.84 28.90 -18.85
N LYS A 3 23.49 27.62 -18.79
CA LYS A 3 22.36 27.15 -18.00
C LYS A 3 22.86 26.90 -16.59
N ILE A 4 22.38 27.69 -15.63
CA ILE A 4 22.60 27.43 -14.21
C ILE A 4 21.45 26.53 -13.77
N TYR A 5 21.79 25.38 -13.19
CA TYR A 5 20.82 24.43 -12.67
C TYR A 5 20.79 24.52 -11.15
N ARG A 6 19.60 24.59 -10.56
CA ARG A 6 19.39 24.47 -9.12
C ARG A 6 18.53 23.25 -8.83
N THR A 7 18.86 22.48 -7.80
CA THR A 7 18.07 21.32 -7.35
C THR A 7 17.18 21.73 -6.20
N VAL A 8 15.89 21.42 -6.30
CA VAL A 8 14.89 21.69 -5.25
C VAL A 8 14.23 20.37 -4.87
N TYR A 9 14.06 20.14 -3.56
CA TYR A 9 13.37 18.95 -3.05
C TYR A 9 11.86 19.12 -3.15
N SER A 10 11.17 18.16 -3.77
CA SER A 10 9.72 18.15 -3.85
C SER A 10 9.15 17.18 -2.80
N GLU A 11 8.49 17.72 -1.78
CA GLU A 11 7.90 16.91 -0.69
C GLU A 11 6.73 16.04 -1.18
N VAL A 12 6.05 16.46 -2.24
CA VAL A 12 4.93 15.71 -2.83
C VAL A 12 5.42 14.45 -3.55
N LEU A 13 6.61 14.52 -4.15
CA LEU A 13 7.19 13.41 -4.93
C LEU A 13 8.30 12.67 -4.18
N GLY A 14 8.71 13.15 -3.00
CA GLY A 14 9.81 12.58 -2.21
C GLY A 14 11.17 12.59 -2.93
N THR A 15 11.37 13.46 -3.92
CA THR A 15 12.56 13.44 -4.79
C THR A 15 13.10 14.84 -5.10
N TRP A 16 14.41 14.90 -5.40
CA TRP A 16 15.08 16.13 -5.83
C TRP A 16 14.90 16.36 -7.32
N VAL A 17 14.39 17.53 -7.70
CA VAL A 17 14.12 17.91 -9.09
C VAL A 17 15.04 19.07 -9.50
N ALA A 18 15.69 18.95 -10.66
CA ALA A 18 16.50 20.02 -11.22
C ALA A 18 15.63 21.02 -11.98
N VAL A 19 15.73 22.30 -11.63
CA VAL A 19 15.03 23.40 -12.30
C VAL A 19 16.08 24.29 -12.97
N SER A 20 15.88 24.56 -14.26
CA SER A 20 16.74 25.46 -15.03
C SER A 20 16.08 26.81 -15.22
N GLU A 21 16.76 27.90 -14.87
CA GLU A 21 16.35 29.24 -15.26
C GLU A 21 16.96 29.59 -16.62
N ASN A 22 16.10 29.76 -17.64
CA ASN A 22 16.51 30.28 -18.93
C ASN A 22 16.48 31.82 -18.88
N THR A 23 17.63 32.47 -18.66
CA THR A 23 17.75 33.91 -18.90
C THR A 23 17.70 34.17 -20.41
N ALA A 24 16.54 34.54 -20.95
CA ALA A 24 16.41 34.90 -22.36
C ALA A 24 16.93 36.33 -22.60
N ALA A 25 18.01 36.46 -23.39
CA ALA A 25 18.48 37.76 -23.89
C ALA A 25 17.51 38.28 -24.98
N ARG A 26 16.95 39.48 -24.78
CA ARG A 26 16.06 40.15 -25.74
C ARG A 26 16.80 40.49 -27.06
N GLY A 27 16.45 39.80 -28.16
CA GLY A 27 16.88 40.14 -29.52
C GLY A 27 15.89 41.06 -30.24
N LYS A 28 16.39 42.10 -30.94
CA LYS A 28 15.64 43.13 -31.68
C LYS A 28 14.92 42.56 -32.94
N ARG A 29 13.70 43.04 -33.21
CA ARG A 29 12.97 42.82 -34.48
C ARG A 29 13.57 43.70 -35.59
N SER A 30 13.85 43.12 -36.74
CA SER A 30 14.09 43.83 -38.01
C SER A 30 13.06 43.37 -39.02
N SER A 31 12.25 44.32 -39.50
CA SER A 31 11.32 44.18 -40.62
C SER A 31 12.01 44.54 -41.92
N SER A 32 11.76 43.80 -42.99
CA SER A 32 11.62 44.36 -44.34
C SER A 32 10.99 43.33 -45.27
N ALA A 33 9.85 43.70 -45.85
CA ALA A 33 9.26 43.06 -47.02
C ALA A 33 9.87 43.69 -48.28
N VAL A 34 10.12 42.90 -49.32
CA VAL A 34 10.31 43.41 -50.69
C VAL A 34 9.54 42.52 -51.66
N THR A 35 8.72 43.20 -52.43
CA THR A 35 7.76 42.78 -53.45
C THR A 35 8.42 42.62 -54.83
N GLY A 36 7.89 41.72 -55.67
CA GLY A 36 8.12 41.64 -57.14
C GLY A 36 8.35 40.19 -57.60
N ALA A 37 7.72 39.60 -58.61
CA ALA A 37 7.06 40.15 -59.79
C ALA A 37 5.96 39.19 -60.34
N LEU A 38 5.02 39.78 -61.08
CA LEU A 38 3.86 39.16 -61.74
C LEU A 38 4.21 38.26 -62.94
N VAL A 39 3.42 37.19 -63.13
CA VAL A 39 3.00 36.72 -64.46
C VAL A 39 1.50 36.44 -64.43
N THR A 40 0.76 37.18 -65.25
CA THR A 40 -0.70 37.19 -65.39
C THR A 40 -1.18 36.22 -66.48
N VAL A 41 -2.23 35.43 -66.22
CA VAL A 41 -3.34 35.19 -67.18
C VAL A 41 -4.65 34.93 -66.41
N GLY A 42 -5.63 35.82 -66.59
CA GLY A 42 -7.07 35.52 -66.58
C GLY A 42 -7.80 35.40 -65.23
N VAL A 43 -8.54 36.46 -64.84
CA VAL A 43 -10.02 36.49 -64.66
C VAL A 43 -10.41 37.72 -63.81
N ALA A 44 -11.33 38.51 -64.38
CA ALA A 44 -12.25 39.49 -63.80
C ALA A 44 -11.81 40.32 -62.56
N ALA A 45 -11.72 41.62 -62.80
CA ALA A 45 -11.51 42.67 -61.81
C ALA A 45 -12.50 42.61 -60.62
N GLN A 46 -11.95 42.54 -59.40
CA GLN A 46 -12.46 43.34 -58.29
C GLN A 46 -11.32 44.18 -57.71
N LEU A 47 -11.58 45.48 -57.70
CA LEU A 47 -10.71 46.58 -57.35
C LEU A 47 -10.48 46.57 -55.83
N PHE A 48 -9.34 46.07 -55.35
CA PHE A 48 -8.90 46.25 -53.96
C PHE A 48 -8.14 47.57 -53.85
N LEU A 49 -8.80 48.60 -53.31
CA LEU A 49 -8.13 49.81 -52.82
C LEU A 49 -7.85 49.65 -51.32
N PHE A 50 -6.58 49.85 -50.97
CA PHE A 50 -6.07 49.88 -49.60
C PHE A 50 -6.64 51.08 -48.83
N ALA A 51 -7.35 50.81 -47.74
CA ALA A 51 -7.45 51.71 -46.60
C ALA A 51 -6.95 50.95 -45.36
N PRO A 52 -6.01 51.51 -44.56
CA PRO A 52 -5.64 50.94 -43.28
C PRO A 52 -6.74 51.29 -42.27
N ASN A 53 -7.02 50.37 -41.34
CA ASN A 53 -8.08 50.46 -40.32
C ASN A 53 -9.47 50.02 -40.79
N TYR A 54 -9.62 48.74 -41.10
CA TYR A 54 -10.88 48.04 -40.81
C TYR A 54 -10.57 46.82 -39.97
N VAL A 55 -10.85 46.94 -38.66
CA VAL A 55 -11.14 45.78 -37.81
C VAL A 55 -12.42 45.20 -38.39
N PHE A 56 -12.30 44.20 -39.25
CA PHE A 56 -13.39 43.27 -39.45
C PHE A 56 -13.51 42.49 -38.13
N ALA A 57 -14.28 43.05 -37.19
CA ALA A 57 -15.07 42.21 -36.31
C ALA A 57 -15.98 41.44 -37.26
N GLN A 58 -15.51 40.28 -37.70
CA GLN A 58 -16.39 39.30 -38.30
C GLN A 58 -17.24 38.80 -37.15
N THR A 59 -18.28 39.56 -36.80
CA THR A 59 -19.46 39.00 -36.16
C THR A 59 -20.12 38.13 -37.22
N LEU A 60 -19.50 36.97 -37.49
CA LEU A 60 -20.28 35.84 -37.97
C LEU A 60 -21.41 35.69 -36.94
N PRO A 61 -22.68 35.59 -37.35
CA PRO A 61 -23.67 35.11 -36.42
C PRO A 61 -23.19 33.72 -36.01
N GLU A 62 -22.63 33.59 -34.80
CA GLU A 62 -22.45 32.30 -34.16
C GLU A 62 -23.87 31.74 -34.05
N ALA A 63 -24.25 30.94 -35.04
CA ALA A 63 -25.52 30.26 -35.05
C ALA A 63 -25.53 29.41 -33.77
N GLN A 64 -26.27 29.87 -32.76
CA GLN A 64 -26.52 29.08 -31.59
C GLN A 64 -27.26 27.84 -32.08
N CYS A 65 -26.72 26.66 -31.80
CA CYS A 65 -27.42 25.43 -32.11
C CYS A 65 -28.78 25.47 -31.39
N THR A 66 -29.85 25.65 -32.16
CA THR A 66 -31.21 25.70 -31.61
C THR A 66 -31.54 24.34 -31.01
N SER A 67 -31.84 24.34 -29.71
CA SER A 67 -32.21 23.14 -28.96
C SER A 67 -33.53 22.57 -29.50
N GLY A 68 -33.45 21.46 -30.24
CA GLY A 68 -34.57 20.55 -30.42
C GLY A 68 -34.72 19.71 -29.15
N SER A 69 -35.92 19.69 -28.59
CA SER A 69 -36.26 18.93 -27.39
C SER A 69 -35.84 17.46 -27.51
N GLY A 70 -34.84 17.05 -26.71
CA GLY A 70 -34.67 15.63 -26.32
C GLY A 70 -33.67 14.77 -27.11
N GLY A 71 -32.56 15.32 -27.63
CA GLY A 71 -31.50 14.50 -28.25
C GLY A 71 -30.09 14.98 -27.92
N THR A 72 -29.20 14.06 -27.57
CA THR A 72 -27.76 14.31 -27.41
C THR A 72 -27.18 14.81 -28.74
N MET A 73 -26.67 16.04 -28.75
CA MET A 73 -26.06 16.66 -29.92
C MET A 73 -24.74 15.96 -30.28
N TYR A 74 -24.80 14.99 -31.19
CA TYR A 74 -23.67 14.57 -32.01
C TYR A 74 -23.93 15.03 -33.45
N THR A 75 -23.68 16.31 -33.73
CA THR A 75 -23.55 16.79 -35.10
C THR A 75 -22.06 16.77 -35.45
N ALA A 76 -21.70 15.98 -36.46
CA ALA A 76 -20.34 15.86 -36.98
C ALA A 76 -19.87 17.13 -37.76
N ASP A 77 -20.35 18.32 -37.37
CA ASP A 77 -19.96 19.60 -37.95
C ASP A 77 -18.89 20.26 -37.05
N PRO A 78 -17.64 20.41 -37.53
CA PRO A 78 -16.53 20.97 -36.75
C PRO A 78 -16.67 22.46 -36.41
N THR A 79 -17.73 23.14 -36.87
CA THR A 79 -17.95 24.59 -36.65
C THR A 79 -18.89 24.93 -35.49
N CYS A 80 -19.56 23.94 -34.88
CA CYS A 80 -20.49 24.17 -33.77
C CYS A 80 -19.75 24.33 -32.43
N VAL A 81 -19.86 25.52 -31.83
CA VAL A 81 -19.26 25.84 -30.52
C VAL A 81 -20.29 25.67 -29.41
N ASN A 82 -20.04 24.75 -28.48
CA ASN A 82 -20.87 24.62 -27.28
C ASN A 82 -20.42 25.63 -26.23
N TYR A 83 -21.37 26.34 -25.62
CA TYR A 83 -21.13 27.24 -24.51
C TYR A 83 -21.85 26.75 -23.25
N VAL A 84 -21.19 26.83 -22.10
CA VAL A 84 -21.83 26.71 -20.78
C VAL A 84 -21.37 27.89 -19.94
N ASN A 85 -22.29 28.58 -19.26
CA ASN A 85 -21.98 29.76 -18.44
C ASN A 85 -21.07 30.78 -19.17
N ASN A 86 -21.39 31.11 -20.43
CA ASN A 86 -20.59 32.02 -21.27
C ASN A 86 -19.14 31.58 -21.59
N THR A 87 -18.77 30.31 -21.33
CA THR A 87 -17.46 29.75 -21.69
C THR A 87 -17.56 28.70 -22.80
N ARG A 88 -16.67 28.77 -23.81
CA ARG A 88 -16.57 27.78 -24.89
C ARG A 88 -16.11 26.42 -24.35
N ILE A 89 -16.79 25.35 -24.73
CA ILE A 89 -16.44 23.97 -24.38
C ILE A 89 -15.96 23.20 -25.62
N TYR A 90 -14.77 22.62 -25.51
CA TYR A 90 -14.28 21.60 -26.44
C TYR A 90 -14.75 20.21 -25.97
N LEU A 91 -15.88 19.73 -26.49
CA LEU A 91 -16.51 18.45 -26.07
C LEU A 91 -15.53 17.27 -26.10
N ASN A 92 -14.67 17.19 -27.11
CA ASN A 92 -13.65 16.13 -27.22
C ASN A 92 -12.63 16.19 -26.07
N SER A 93 -12.17 17.38 -25.72
CA SER A 93 -11.20 17.57 -24.63
C SER A 93 -11.81 17.28 -23.26
N LEU A 94 -13.07 17.68 -23.05
CA LEU A 94 -13.80 17.37 -21.82
C LEU A 94 -14.05 15.86 -21.70
N SER A 95 -14.50 15.20 -22.78
CA SER A 95 -14.72 13.75 -22.83
C SER A 95 -13.44 12.95 -22.61
N THR A 96 -12.33 13.40 -23.19
CA THR A 96 -11.01 12.77 -22.96
C THR A 96 -10.59 12.93 -21.51
N SER A 97 -10.72 14.13 -20.94
CA SER A 97 -10.33 14.42 -19.54
C SER A 97 -11.16 13.64 -18.52
N THR A 98 -12.47 13.48 -18.76
CA THR A 98 -13.33 12.66 -17.90
C THR A 98 -13.01 11.18 -18.04
N SER A 99 -12.77 10.69 -19.26
CA SER A 99 -12.37 9.30 -19.52
C SER A 99 -11.05 8.94 -18.83
N THR A 100 -10.03 9.79 -18.92
CA THR A 100 -8.75 9.57 -18.24
C THR A 100 -8.90 9.59 -16.72
N THR A 101 -9.69 10.52 -16.18
CA THR A 101 -9.93 10.61 -14.74
C THR A 101 -10.65 9.36 -14.22
N VAL A 102 -11.70 8.91 -14.92
CA VAL A 102 -12.43 7.68 -14.59
C VAL A 102 -11.51 6.46 -14.70
N GLY A 103 -10.63 6.40 -15.71
CA GLY A 103 -9.65 5.33 -15.86
C GLY A 103 -8.60 5.29 -14.74
N SER A 104 -8.12 6.44 -14.29
CA SER A 104 -7.22 6.52 -13.13
C SER A 104 -7.91 6.12 -11.84
N LEU A 105 -9.15 6.58 -11.63
CA LEU A 105 -9.96 6.18 -10.46
C LEU A 105 -10.26 4.68 -10.47
N SER A 106 -10.63 4.09 -11.61
CA SER A 106 -10.91 2.65 -11.69
C SER A 106 -9.68 1.80 -11.38
N THR A 107 -8.51 2.23 -11.84
CA THR A 107 -7.22 1.59 -11.53
C THR A 107 -6.88 1.75 -10.05
N GLY A 108 -7.06 2.95 -9.48
CA GLY A 108 -6.86 3.22 -8.05
C GLY A 108 -7.77 2.38 -7.15
N ILE A 109 -9.04 2.26 -7.51
CA ILE A 109 -10.00 1.40 -6.79
C ILE A 109 -9.59 -0.07 -6.90
N SER A 110 -9.22 -0.54 -8.09
CA SER A 110 -8.82 -1.93 -8.32
C SER A 110 -7.59 -2.31 -7.48
N THR A 111 -6.57 -1.45 -7.45
CA THR A 111 -5.38 -1.65 -6.62
C THR A 111 -5.70 -1.63 -5.12
N SER A 112 -6.59 -0.74 -4.68
CA SER A 112 -7.07 -0.72 -3.29
C SER A 112 -7.77 -2.01 -2.88
N ARG A 113 -8.60 -2.61 -3.76
CA ARG A 113 -9.27 -3.89 -3.48
C ARG A 113 -8.29 -5.07 -3.38
N VAL A 114 -7.24 -5.06 -4.20
CA VAL A 114 -6.17 -6.07 -4.13
C VAL A 114 -5.39 -5.94 -2.83
N ALA A 115 -5.07 -4.71 -2.40
CA ALA A 115 -4.42 -4.46 -1.12
C ALA A 115 -5.29 -4.94 0.05
N GLU A 116 -6.58 -4.62 0.07
CA GLU A 116 -7.54 -5.10 1.08
C GLU A 116 -7.58 -6.63 1.16
N THR A 117 -7.63 -7.31 0.01
CA THR A 117 -7.62 -8.79 -0.06
C THR A 117 -6.29 -9.37 0.44
N SER A 118 -5.18 -8.70 0.15
CA SER A 118 -3.86 -9.13 0.63
C SER A 118 -3.71 -8.94 2.15
N LEU A 119 -4.24 -7.84 2.68
CA LEU A 119 -4.27 -7.59 4.12
C LEU A 119 -5.20 -8.58 4.83
N SER A 120 -6.37 -8.90 4.27
CA SER A 120 -7.32 -9.84 4.88
C SER A 120 -6.75 -11.27 4.93
N THR A 121 -6.10 -11.71 3.86
CA THR A 121 -5.38 -13.00 3.82
C THR A 121 -4.19 -13.03 4.77
N GLY A 122 -3.41 -11.95 4.83
CA GLY A 122 -2.31 -11.79 5.78
C GLY A 122 -2.79 -11.85 7.24
N LEU A 123 -3.86 -11.12 7.56
CA LEU A 123 -4.46 -11.10 8.90
C LEU A 123 -5.07 -12.45 9.28
N SER A 124 -5.74 -13.12 8.34
CA SER A 124 -6.27 -14.47 8.55
C SER A 124 -5.15 -15.47 8.86
N THR A 125 -4.04 -15.41 8.11
CA THR A 125 -2.85 -16.23 8.35
C THR A 125 -2.24 -15.97 9.73
N ALA A 126 -2.10 -14.69 10.10
CA ALA A 126 -1.60 -14.31 11.42
C ALA A 126 -2.51 -14.83 12.55
N ASN A 127 -3.83 -14.71 12.40
CA ASN A 127 -4.80 -15.21 13.37
C ASN A 127 -4.75 -16.74 13.52
N SER A 128 -4.61 -17.46 12.41
CA SER A 128 -4.42 -18.91 12.42
C SER A 128 -3.12 -19.30 13.13
N ASN A 129 -2.00 -18.61 12.87
CA ASN A 129 -0.73 -18.87 13.53
C ASN A 129 -0.80 -18.63 15.05
N VAL A 130 -1.47 -17.57 15.49
CA VAL A 130 -1.70 -17.29 16.92
C VAL A 130 -2.53 -18.40 17.57
N THR A 131 -3.57 -18.89 16.88
CA THR A 131 -4.39 -20.00 17.36
C THR A 131 -3.57 -21.28 17.49
N SER A 132 -2.80 -21.64 16.44
CA SER A 132 -1.91 -22.81 16.46
C SER A 132 -0.85 -22.74 17.56
N LEU A 133 -0.28 -21.55 17.79
CA LEU A 133 0.70 -21.33 18.86
C LEU A 133 0.05 -21.45 20.24
N SER A 134 -1.15 -20.90 20.42
CA SER A 134 -1.92 -21.03 21.67
C SER A 134 -2.23 -22.48 21.99
N THR A 135 -2.71 -23.25 21.01
CA THR A 135 -2.94 -24.69 21.15
C THR A 135 -1.65 -25.43 21.50
N SER A 136 -0.57 -25.20 20.75
CA SER A 136 0.72 -25.86 20.97
C SER A 136 1.27 -25.56 22.37
N THR A 137 1.17 -24.30 22.82
CA THR A 137 1.62 -23.87 24.15
C THR A 137 0.76 -24.51 25.24
N SER A 138 -0.57 -24.52 25.08
CA SER A 138 -1.49 -25.15 26.04
C SER A 138 -1.22 -26.66 26.18
N THR A 139 -1.01 -27.36 25.06
CA THR A 139 -0.63 -28.77 25.07
C THR A 139 0.73 -28.97 25.75
N GLY A 140 1.75 -28.18 25.42
CA GLY A 140 3.07 -28.27 26.02
C GLY A 140 3.07 -28.04 27.55
N ILE A 141 2.31 -27.05 28.02
CA ILE A 141 2.11 -26.80 29.47
C ILE A 141 1.39 -27.98 30.11
N SER A 142 0.33 -28.50 29.49
CA SER A 142 -0.43 -29.63 30.03
C SER A 142 0.43 -30.89 30.18
N THR A 143 1.24 -31.21 29.16
CA THR A 143 2.21 -32.32 29.22
C THR A 143 3.23 -32.12 30.34
N SER A 144 3.74 -30.90 30.52
CA SER A 144 4.68 -30.58 31.60
C SER A 144 4.07 -30.80 32.99
N ARG A 145 2.81 -30.38 33.21
CA ARG A 145 2.07 -30.64 34.46
C ARG A 145 1.88 -32.12 34.75
N VAL A 146 1.62 -32.92 33.72
CA VAL A 146 1.53 -34.38 33.87
C VAL A 146 2.89 -34.96 34.27
N ALA A 147 3.98 -34.53 33.61
CA ALA A 147 5.34 -34.97 33.95
C ALA A 147 5.73 -34.61 35.40
N GLU A 148 5.42 -33.39 35.86
CA GLU A 148 5.62 -32.95 37.25
C GLU A 148 4.84 -33.83 38.23
N THR A 149 3.57 -34.13 37.91
CA THR A 149 2.74 -35.00 38.74
C THR A 149 3.34 -36.41 38.81
N SER A 150 3.71 -37.00 37.67
CA SER A 150 4.36 -38.32 37.64
C SER A 150 5.67 -38.33 38.44
N LEU A 151 6.51 -37.31 38.29
CA LEU A 151 7.74 -37.19 39.05
C LEU A 151 7.47 -37.08 40.56
N SER A 152 6.48 -36.27 40.97
CA SER A 152 6.07 -36.15 42.36
C SER A 152 5.61 -37.48 42.96
N THR A 153 4.85 -38.27 42.20
CA THR A 153 4.42 -39.60 42.63
C THR A 153 5.59 -40.57 42.74
N GLY A 154 6.51 -40.58 41.77
CA GLY A 154 7.70 -41.43 41.80
C GLY A 154 8.64 -41.08 42.95
N LEU A 155 8.81 -39.79 43.25
CA LEU A 155 9.60 -39.32 44.38
C LEU A 155 8.94 -39.70 45.72
N SER A 156 7.61 -39.57 45.83
CA SER A 156 6.86 -40.01 47.00
C SER A 156 7.03 -41.52 47.25
N SER A 157 6.87 -42.34 46.20
CA SER A 157 7.12 -43.80 46.30
C SER A 157 8.55 -44.12 46.72
N THR A 158 9.53 -43.41 46.18
CA THR A 158 10.95 -43.57 46.58
C THR A 158 11.14 -43.22 48.06
N ASN A 159 10.57 -42.11 48.52
CA ASN A 159 10.63 -41.69 49.92
C ASN A 159 9.96 -42.70 50.87
N SER A 160 8.81 -43.26 50.48
CA SER A 160 8.16 -44.34 51.23
C SER A 160 9.03 -45.58 51.31
N ASN A 161 9.66 -46.01 50.20
CA ASN A 161 10.56 -47.16 50.19
C ASN A 161 11.79 -46.94 51.08
N VAL A 162 12.38 -45.75 51.04
CA VAL A 162 13.50 -45.38 51.93
C VAL A 162 13.07 -45.41 53.40
N THR A 163 11.87 -44.93 53.71
CA THR A 163 11.31 -44.97 55.08
C THR A 163 11.13 -46.42 55.53
N SER A 164 10.53 -47.28 54.69
CA SER A 164 10.35 -48.71 54.99
C SER A 164 11.68 -49.45 55.15
N LEU A 165 12.70 -49.08 54.37
CA LEU A 165 14.04 -49.66 54.53
C LEU A 165 14.67 -49.23 55.86
N SER A 166 14.54 -47.95 56.23
CA SER A 166 15.03 -47.42 57.51
C SER A 166 14.40 -48.12 58.71
N THR A 167 13.07 -48.33 58.69
CA THR A 167 12.38 -49.07 59.76
C THR A 167 12.78 -50.54 59.79
N GLY A 168 13.01 -51.15 58.63
CA GLY A 168 13.55 -52.52 58.51
C GLY A 168 14.94 -52.64 59.15
N ILE A 169 15.86 -51.71 58.83
CA ILE A 169 17.21 -51.67 59.42
C ILE A 169 17.14 -51.49 60.93
N ALA A 170 16.29 -50.57 61.43
CA ALA A 170 16.11 -50.37 62.87
C ALA A 170 15.61 -51.65 63.57
N SER A 171 14.67 -52.37 62.95
CA SER A 171 14.15 -53.64 63.47
C SER A 171 15.21 -54.75 63.48
N LEU A 172 16.06 -54.82 62.45
CA LEU A 172 17.21 -55.74 62.45
C LEU A 172 18.21 -55.38 63.55
N SER A 173 18.48 -54.09 63.75
CA SER A 173 19.39 -53.62 64.79
C SER A 173 18.91 -54.01 66.19
N THR A 174 17.61 -53.85 66.48
CA THR A 174 17.03 -54.27 67.77
C THR A 174 17.05 -55.79 67.92
N GLY A 175 16.72 -56.53 66.86
CA GLY A 175 16.81 -58.00 66.84
C GLY A 175 18.22 -58.53 67.07
N LEU A 176 19.24 -57.91 66.47
CA LEU A 176 20.63 -58.29 66.68
C LEU A 176 21.08 -58.00 68.12
N SER A 177 20.66 -56.87 68.68
CA SER A 177 20.95 -56.50 70.07
C SER A 177 20.34 -57.49 71.08
N THR A 178 19.10 -57.92 70.86
CA THR A 178 18.45 -58.95 71.70
C THR A 178 19.14 -60.31 71.55
N THR A 179 19.50 -60.74 70.34
CA THR A 179 20.28 -61.97 70.13
C THR A 179 21.63 -61.91 70.88
N ASN A 180 22.37 -60.81 70.75
CA ASN A 180 23.65 -60.64 71.43
C ASN A 180 23.51 -60.70 72.96
N SER A 181 22.47 -60.07 73.51
CA SER A 181 22.17 -60.09 74.95
C SER A 181 21.85 -61.50 75.45
N ASN A 182 21.12 -62.29 74.66
CA ASN A 182 20.81 -63.68 74.99
C ASN A 182 22.06 -64.57 74.96
N VAL A 183 22.93 -64.40 73.95
CA VAL A 183 24.20 -65.12 73.86
C VAL A 183 25.12 -64.79 75.05
N SER A 184 25.22 -63.52 75.43
CA SER A 184 25.99 -63.11 76.61
C SER A 184 25.43 -63.73 77.89
N SER A 185 24.11 -63.71 78.08
CA SER A 185 23.45 -64.31 79.25
C SER A 185 23.75 -65.81 79.33
N LEU A 186 23.63 -66.54 78.21
CA LEU A 186 23.92 -67.97 78.17
C LEU A 186 25.40 -68.29 78.48
N SER A 187 26.32 -67.47 77.97
CA SER A 187 27.75 -67.61 78.24
C SER A 187 28.07 -67.46 79.73
N THR A 188 27.38 -66.53 80.42
CA THR A 188 27.53 -66.37 81.86
C THR A 188 26.89 -67.49 82.69
N SER A 189 25.81 -68.12 82.21
CA SER A 189 25.15 -69.22 82.92
C SER A 189 25.86 -70.57 82.80
N THR A 190 26.80 -70.69 81.86
CA THR A 190 27.55 -71.94 81.58
C THR A 190 28.99 -71.91 82.12
N SER A 191 29.39 -70.82 82.77
CA SER A 191 30.68 -70.63 83.46
C SER A 191 30.54 -70.88 84.96
#